data_AF-A0A3C0XI49-F1
#
_entry.id   AF-A0A3C0XI49-F1
#
_cell.length_a   1.000
_cell.length_b   1.000
_cell.length_c   1.000
_cell.angle_alpha   90.00
_cell.angle_beta   90.00
_cell.angle_gamma   90.00
#
_symmetry.space_group_name_H-M   'P 1'
#
loop_
_entity.id
_entity.type
_entity.pdbx_description
1 polymer ?
#
loop_
_entity_poly.entity_id
_entity_poly.type
_entity_poly.pdbx_seq_one_letter_code
_entity_poly.pdbx_strand_id
1 'polypeptide(L)'
;MSRLRAPHPVARAFAVLADGLIVLVAGATALAAGLMVAGAIGTGTADVRLPSTAKAPTAVPSASASVAAISPAPTSSATPLATFVPSLEPVPAIVVLPYRSGGRSYAGIEVRPGTVFLAPLEGTVEVRLYQYINNDVRVGSNVPSLPFFPYVTVVSSDRRLIFRPGALGADTELLVRDAQQVDVGAPLFRTIGPGRSSWATFYDPTIPFQVVASLQILPSGRELDPLIGYLAD
;
A
#
# COMPACT_ATOMS: atom_id res chain seq x y z
N MET A 1 22.85 30.32 -8.44
CA MET A 1 22.89 29.13 -9.31
C MET A 1 21.99 28.05 -8.70
N SER A 2 20.73 27.98 -9.10
CA SER A 2 19.76 27.04 -8.52
C SER A 2 19.52 25.89 -9.50
N ARG A 3 19.84 24.65 -9.09
CA ARG A 3 19.55 23.46 -9.92
C ARG A 3 18.07 23.10 -9.79
N LEU A 4 17.31 23.30 -10.86
CA LEU A 4 15.96 22.74 -11.00
C LEU A 4 16.03 21.22 -10.93
N ARG A 5 15.38 20.63 -9.93
CA ARG A 5 15.30 19.18 -9.73
C ARG A 5 14.22 18.64 -10.67
N ALA A 6 14.58 17.77 -11.61
CA ALA A 6 13.61 17.17 -12.51
C ALA A 6 12.59 16.31 -11.71
N PRO A 7 11.29 16.34 -12.06
CA PRO A 7 10.29 15.49 -11.41
C PRO A 7 10.49 14.01 -11.77
N HIS A 8 10.12 13.13 -10.84
CA HIS A 8 10.30 11.67 -10.99
C HIS A 8 9.40 11.07 -12.09
N PRO A 9 9.86 10.04 -12.82
CA PRO A 9 9.14 9.48 -13.97
C PRO A 9 7.82 8.75 -13.64
N VAL A 10 7.53 8.50 -12.35
CA VAL A 10 6.31 7.81 -11.91
C VAL A 10 5.03 8.63 -12.17
N ALA A 11 5.15 9.96 -12.28
CA ALA A 11 4.01 10.87 -12.39
C ALA A 11 3.41 11.03 -13.82
N ARG A 12 3.99 10.39 -14.85
CA ARG A 12 3.55 10.57 -16.26
C ARG A 12 2.62 9.47 -16.79
N ALA A 13 2.39 8.40 -16.05
CA ALA A 13 1.72 7.20 -16.57
C ALA A 13 0.18 7.26 -16.69
N PHE A 14 -0.47 8.39 -16.36
CA PHE A 14 -1.94 8.40 -16.09
C PHE A 14 -2.72 9.66 -16.48
N ALA A 15 -2.12 10.66 -17.13
CA ALA A 15 -2.68 12.02 -17.23
C ALA A 15 -2.94 12.52 -18.66
N VAL A 16 -3.81 11.83 -19.42
CA VAL A 16 -4.34 12.33 -20.72
C VAL A 16 -5.82 11.96 -20.88
N LEU A 17 -6.58 12.78 -21.62
CA LEU A 17 -8.02 12.69 -21.95
C LEU A 17 -9.03 13.11 -20.88
N ALA A 18 -9.09 14.43 -20.65
CA ALA A 18 -10.29 15.14 -20.20
C ALA A 18 -10.61 16.33 -21.13
N ASP A 19 -10.55 16.11 -22.44
CA ASP A 19 -11.03 17.07 -23.45
C ASP A 19 -11.99 16.30 -24.38
N GLY A 20 -13.29 16.54 -24.20
CA GLY A 20 -14.33 15.59 -24.63
C GLY A 20 -15.75 16.01 -24.23
N LEU A 21 -16.10 17.25 -24.54
CA LEU A 21 -17.39 17.89 -24.34
C LEU A 21 -18.61 16.99 -24.66
N ILE A 22 -19.38 16.59 -23.64
CA ILE A 22 -20.83 16.38 -23.75
C ILE A 22 -21.52 17.09 -22.59
N VAL A 23 -22.26 18.15 -22.90
CA VAL A 23 -23.17 18.81 -21.97
C VAL A 23 -24.49 18.04 -21.93
N LEU A 24 -24.94 17.63 -20.75
CA LEU A 24 -26.36 17.34 -20.52
C LEU A 24 -26.73 17.70 -19.07
N VAL A 25 -27.77 18.53 -18.95
CA VAL A 25 -28.21 19.20 -17.72
C VAL A 25 -29.45 18.49 -17.15
N ALA A 26 -29.70 18.71 -15.86
CA ALA A 26 -30.82 18.23 -15.01
C ALA A 26 -30.57 16.88 -14.32
N GLY A 27 -30.96 16.68 -13.05
CA GLY A 27 -31.64 17.59 -12.12
C GLY A 27 -31.55 17.09 -10.67
N ALA A 28 -31.96 17.92 -9.71
CA ALA A 28 -31.72 17.69 -8.29
C ALA A 28 -32.57 16.57 -7.65
N THR A 29 -32.04 15.94 -6.61
CA THR A 29 -32.77 15.75 -5.33
C THR A 29 -31.78 15.45 -4.20
N ALA A 30 -31.80 16.26 -3.15
CA ALA A 30 -31.20 15.91 -1.87
C ALA A 30 -32.22 15.14 -1.02
N LEU A 31 -31.79 14.10 -0.33
CA LEU A 31 -32.60 13.41 0.68
C LEU A 31 -31.72 13.04 1.88
N ALA A 32 -31.88 13.81 2.95
CA ALA A 32 -31.29 13.53 4.24
C ALA A 32 -32.31 12.79 5.12
N ALA A 33 -31.90 11.68 5.75
CA ALA A 33 -32.43 11.19 7.02
C ALA A 33 -31.56 10.03 7.54
N GLY A 34 -31.14 10.10 8.81
CA GLY A 34 -30.26 9.09 9.42
C GLY A 34 -29.97 9.34 10.90
N LEU A 35 -30.92 9.95 11.61
CA LEU A 35 -30.89 10.17 13.06
C LEU A 35 -30.96 8.82 13.80
N MET A 36 -30.22 8.64 14.90
CA MET A 36 -30.66 7.90 16.11
C MET A 36 -29.74 8.16 17.32
N VAL A 37 -30.31 8.78 18.35
CA VAL A 37 -30.01 8.66 19.80
C VAL A 37 -28.57 8.92 20.30
N ALA A 38 -28.35 10.15 20.78
CA ALA A 38 -27.37 10.43 21.83
C ALA A 38 -28.06 10.37 23.21
N GLY A 39 -27.57 9.51 24.10
CA GLY A 39 -28.02 9.45 25.50
C GLY A 39 -27.09 10.21 26.42
N ALA A 40 -27.56 11.32 27.00
CA ALA A 40 -27.06 11.84 28.27
C ALA A 40 -27.91 11.21 29.41
N ILE A 41 -27.54 11.18 30.69
CA ILE A 41 -26.62 12.02 31.50
C ILE A 41 -25.95 11.10 32.55
N GLY A 42 -24.71 11.38 32.95
CA GLY A 42 -24.04 10.66 34.04
C GLY A 42 -22.79 11.36 34.56
N THR A 43 -22.95 12.32 35.47
CA THR A 43 -21.83 12.99 36.17
C THR A 43 -21.14 12.03 37.13
N GLY A 44 -19.85 11.79 36.96
CA GLY A 44 -19.06 10.96 37.87
C GLY A 44 -17.56 11.03 37.60
N THR A 45 -16.88 11.94 38.29
CA THR A 45 -15.41 11.95 38.36
C THR A 45 -14.92 10.78 39.21
N ALA A 46 -14.18 9.85 38.62
CA ALA A 46 -13.54 8.75 39.33
C ALA A 46 -12.09 8.56 38.86
N ASP A 47 -11.20 9.36 39.45
CA ASP A 47 -9.75 9.12 39.43
C ASP A 47 -9.46 7.79 40.16
N VAL A 48 -8.97 6.77 39.46
CA VAL A 48 -8.54 5.50 40.08
C VAL A 48 -7.02 5.49 40.21
N ARG A 49 -6.59 6.02 41.35
CA ARG A 49 -5.20 6.12 41.80
C ARG A 49 -4.80 4.81 42.48
N LEU A 50 -3.77 4.11 42.00
CA LEU A 50 -3.06 3.08 42.78
C LEU A 50 -1.70 3.62 43.26
N PRO A 51 -1.28 3.27 44.50
CA PRO A 51 -0.09 3.85 45.10
C PRO A 51 1.17 3.05 44.78
N SER A 52 2.31 3.75 44.64
CA SER A 52 3.59 3.21 45.06
C SER A 52 4.45 4.32 45.66
N THR A 53 4.94 4.07 46.86
CA THR A 53 5.68 5.02 47.70
C THR A 53 7.15 4.63 47.82
N ALA A 54 8.01 5.63 48.06
CA ALA A 54 9.41 5.51 48.49
C ALA A 54 10.41 5.02 47.40
N LYS A 55 11.67 5.46 47.37
CA LYS A 55 12.39 6.57 48.06
C LYS A 55 13.78 6.71 47.42
N ALA A 56 14.19 7.92 47.02
CA ALA A 56 15.58 8.17 46.60
C ALA A 56 16.53 8.14 47.83
N PRO A 57 17.78 7.67 47.67
CA PRO A 57 18.90 8.62 47.84
C PRO A 57 20.21 8.32 47.05
N THR A 58 20.81 9.41 46.55
CA THR A 58 22.22 9.85 46.79
C THR A 58 23.43 8.95 46.45
N ALA A 59 24.36 9.49 45.65
CA ALA A 59 25.75 9.01 45.46
C ALA A 59 26.73 9.62 46.50
N VAL A 60 27.96 9.08 46.70
CA VAL A 60 29.30 9.64 46.34
C VAL A 60 30.42 8.54 46.55
N PRO A 61 31.79 8.72 46.64
CA PRO A 61 32.74 7.83 45.92
C PRO A 61 33.87 7.16 46.78
N SER A 62 34.74 6.34 46.16
CA SER A 62 36.21 6.23 46.45
C SER A 62 36.94 5.17 45.59
N ALA A 63 38.28 5.11 45.64
CA ALA A 63 39.17 4.62 44.56
C ALA A 63 40.20 3.51 44.94
N SER A 64 41.01 3.11 43.94
CA SER A 64 42.26 2.29 43.98
C SER A 64 42.09 0.76 44.20
N ALA A 65 42.82 -0.18 43.57
CA ALA A 65 43.82 -0.22 42.46
C ALA A 65 43.83 -1.68 41.86
N SER A 66 44.72 -2.22 40.99
CA SER A 66 46.03 -1.80 40.44
C SER A 66 46.46 -2.60 39.16
N VAL A 67 47.61 -2.20 38.59
CA VAL A 67 48.63 -2.86 37.70
C VAL A 67 48.48 -4.39 37.45
N ALA A 68 48.62 -4.96 36.24
CA ALA A 68 49.75 -4.87 35.26
C ALA A 68 49.37 -5.10 33.78
N ALA A 69 50.29 -4.76 32.87
CA ALA A 69 50.15 -4.86 31.41
C ALA A 69 51.09 -5.88 30.76
N ILE A 70 50.68 -6.47 29.63
CA ILE A 70 51.57 -6.88 28.52
C ILE A 70 50.79 -6.91 27.19
N SER A 71 51.43 -6.41 26.13
CA SER A 71 51.01 -6.49 24.71
C SER A 71 52.05 -7.32 23.97
N PRO A 72 51.68 -8.08 22.92
CA PRO A 72 52.09 -7.64 21.59
C PRO A 72 51.10 -7.95 20.44
N ALA A 73 50.96 -6.94 19.57
CA ALA A 73 50.97 -6.93 18.09
C ALA A 73 50.15 -7.94 17.22
N PRO A 74 49.69 -7.52 16.01
CA PRO A 74 48.75 -8.29 15.18
C PRO A 74 49.41 -9.14 14.09
N THR A 75 48.68 -10.14 13.58
CA THR A 75 49.03 -10.86 12.35
C THR A 75 47.90 -10.73 11.31
N SER A 76 48.16 -9.99 10.25
CA SER A 76 47.28 -9.91 9.08
C SER A 76 47.40 -11.16 8.22
N SER A 77 46.28 -11.65 7.70
CA SER A 77 46.26 -12.51 6.51
C SER A 77 45.13 -12.05 5.60
N ALA A 78 45.48 -11.52 4.44
CA ALA A 78 44.53 -10.97 3.47
C ALA A 78 44.33 -11.95 2.32
N THR A 79 43.12 -12.52 2.22
CA THR A 79 42.71 -13.34 1.07
C THR A 79 42.15 -12.41 -0.03
N PRO A 80 42.54 -12.58 -1.31
CA PRO A 80 42.18 -11.62 -2.35
C PRO A 80 40.69 -11.61 -2.72
N LEU A 81 40.31 -10.47 -3.27
CA LEU A 81 38.95 -9.98 -3.46
C LEU A 81 38.23 -10.66 -4.65
N ALA A 82 37.10 -11.31 -4.39
CA ALA A 82 36.10 -11.61 -5.42
C ALA A 82 35.07 -10.48 -5.46
N THR A 83 35.37 -9.40 -6.18
CA THR A 83 34.40 -8.33 -6.45
C THR A 83 33.34 -8.87 -7.40
N PHE A 84 32.24 -9.37 -6.84
CA PHE A 84 30.99 -9.46 -7.58
C PHE A 84 30.59 -8.03 -7.94
N VAL A 85 30.82 -7.64 -9.20
CA VAL A 85 30.19 -6.45 -9.78
C VAL A 85 28.76 -6.85 -10.07
N PRO A 86 27.74 -6.40 -9.31
CA PRO A 86 26.36 -6.61 -9.72
C PRO A 86 26.20 -5.89 -11.07
N SER A 87 25.70 -6.60 -12.08
CA SER A 87 25.30 -5.97 -13.33
C SER A 87 24.21 -4.94 -13.01
N LEU A 88 24.56 -3.66 -13.04
CA LEU A 88 23.63 -2.54 -12.89
C LEU A 88 22.87 -2.30 -14.18
N GLU A 89 22.34 -3.37 -14.79
CA GLU A 89 21.25 -3.22 -15.74
C GLU A 89 20.03 -2.73 -14.93
N PRO A 90 19.47 -1.56 -15.22
CA PRO A 90 18.35 -1.01 -14.49
C PRO A 90 17.07 -1.77 -14.88
N VAL A 91 16.92 -2.98 -14.34
CA VAL A 91 15.67 -3.75 -14.42
C VAL A 91 14.55 -2.83 -13.93
N PRO A 92 13.51 -2.59 -14.76
CA PRO A 92 12.43 -1.68 -14.41
C PRO A 92 11.82 -2.08 -13.07
N ALA A 93 11.63 -1.11 -12.17
CA ALA A 93 11.08 -1.36 -10.84
C ALA A 93 9.62 -1.84 -10.87
N ILE A 94 8.94 -1.61 -12.00
CA ILE A 94 7.57 -1.98 -12.31
C ILE A 94 7.52 -2.44 -13.76
N VAL A 95 7.00 -3.66 -14.00
CA VAL A 95 6.64 -4.17 -15.32
C VAL A 95 5.13 -4.36 -15.35
N VAL A 96 4.46 -3.91 -16.41
CA VAL A 96 3.01 -4.00 -16.57
C VAL A 96 2.70 -4.83 -17.82
N LEU A 97 1.89 -5.87 -17.67
CA LEU A 97 1.60 -6.87 -18.69
C LEU A 97 0.09 -7.07 -18.87
N PRO A 98 -0.39 -7.34 -20.09
CA PRO A 98 -1.81 -7.60 -20.33
C PRO A 98 -2.18 -8.96 -19.73
N TYR A 99 -3.24 -8.99 -18.93
CA TYR A 99 -3.75 -10.21 -18.32
C TYR A 99 -5.25 -10.35 -18.60
N ARG A 100 -5.71 -11.56 -18.92
CA ARG A 100 -7.12 -11.85 -19.20
C ARG A 100 -7.55 -13.07 -18.40
N SER A 101 -8.69 -12.97 -17.73
CA SER A 101 -9.26 -14.02 -16.89
C SER A 101 -10.78 -13.91 -16.91
N GLY A 102 -11.51 -15.02 -17.04
CA GLY A 102 -12.98 -15.02 -17.00
C GLY A 102 -13.67 -14.06 -18.01
N GLY A 103 -13.08 -13.86 -19.19
CA GLY A 103 -13.58 -12.91 -20.22
C GLY A 103 -13.32 -11.43 -19.91
N ARG A 104 -12.61 -11.12 -18.82
CA ARG A 104 -12.35 -9.77 -18.31
C ARG A 104 -10.92 -9.31 -18.58
N SER A 105 -10.71 -7.99 -18.58
CA SER A 105 -9.42 -7.36 -18.91
C SER A 105 -8.72 -6.81 -17.66
N TYR A 106 -7.46 -7.18 -17.48
CA TYR A 106 -6.65 -6.85 -16.31
C TYR A 106 -5.23 -6.43 -16.72
N ALA A 107 -4.56 -5.72 -15.82
CA ALA A 107 -3.11 -5.54 -15.85
C ALA A 107 -2.50 -6.46 -14.80
N GLY A 108 -1.61 -7.36 -15.22
CA GLY A 108 -0.66 -8.00 -14.34
C GLY A 108 0.50 -7.05 -14.09
N ILE A 109 0.87 -6.84 -12.83
CA ILE A 109 1.96 -5.93 -12.46
C ILE A 109 3.01 -6.70 -11.68
N GLU A 110 4.22 -6.75 -12.23
CA GLU A 110 5.40 -7.31 -11.57
C GLU A 110 6.20 -6.18 -10.93
N VAL A 111 6.49 -6.30 -9.63
CA VAL A 111 7.24 -5.28 -8.87
C VAL A 111 8.15 -5.93 -7.83
N ARG A 112 9.19 -5.20 -7.44
CA ARG A 112 10.01 -5.57 -6.28
C ARG A 112 9.37 -5.13 -4.95
N PRO A 113 9.71 -5.77 -3.83
CA PRO A 113 9.51 -5.21 -2.49
C PRO A 113 10.14 -3.81 -2.39
N GLY A 114 9.48 -2.91 -1.65
CA GLY A 114 9.80 -1.50 -1.54
C GLY A 114 9.01 -0.59 -2.50
N THR A 115 8.37 -1.13 -3.55
CA THR A 115 7.63 -0.33 -4.54
C THR A 115 6.38 0.28 -3.93
N VAL A 116 6.19 1.59 -4.14
CA VAL A 116 5.00 2.35 -3.72
C VAL A 116 4.09 2.58 -4.93
N PHE A 117 2.82 2.22 -4.79
CA PHE A 117 1.78 2.47 -5.78
C PHE A 117 1.12 3.82 -5.49
N LEU A 118 1.05 4.69 -6.50
CA LEU A 118 0.45 6.01 -6.41
C LEU A 118 -0.96 6.01 -7.02
N ALA A 119 -1.82 6.90 -6.56
CA ALA A 119 -3.13 7.16 -7.12
C ALA A 119 -2.97 7.72 -8.55
N PRO A 120 -3.50 7.05 -9.58
CA PRO A 120 -3.40 7.52 -10.96
C PRO A 120 -4.48 8.54 -11.33
N LEU A 121 -5.57 8.52 -10.56
CA LEU A 121 -6.76 9.35 -10.70
C LEU A 121 -7.14 9.85 -9.31
N GLU A 122 -7.68 11.06 -9.25
CA GLU A 122 -8.25 11.61 -8.03
C GLU A 122 -9.57 10.91 -7.66
N GLY A 123 -9.90 10.87 -6.38
CA GLY A 123 -11.19 10.36 -5.92
C GLY A 123 -11.18 9.78 -4.52
N THR A 124 -12.20 8.99 -4.22
CA THR A 124 -12.39 8.36 -2.92
C THR A 124 -11.80 6.95 -2.91
N VAL A 125 -11.00 6.62 -1.90
CA VAL A 125 -10.50 5.27 -1.69
C VAL A 125 -11.58 4.39 -1.02
N GLU A 126 -11.88 3.23 -1.60
CA GLU A 126 -12.51 2.11 -0.87
C GLU A 126 -11.44 1.03 -0.58
N VAL A 127 -11.26 0.67 0.70
CA VAL A 127 -10.41 -0.45 1.12
C VAL A 127 -11.28 -1.61 1.61
N ARG A 128 -11.30 -2.71 0.87
CA ARG A 128 -12.07 -3.91 1.24
C ARG A 128 -11.12 -5.05 1.56
N LEU A 129 -11.23 -5.61 2.77
CA LEU A 129 -10.42 -6.76 3.20
C LEU A 129 -11.14 -8.07 2.87
N TYR A 130 -10.43 -8.96 2.18
CA TYR A 130 -10.87 -10.29 1.78
C TYR A 130 -10.07 -11.36 2.54
N GLN A 131 -10.67 -12.50 2.80
CA GLN A 131 -9.98 -13.72 3.26
C GLN A 131 -10.37 -14.90 2.38
N TYR A 132 -9.47 -15.87 2.22
CA TYR A 132 -9.76 -17.14 1.55
C TYR A 132 -10.05 -18.19 2.62
N ILE A 133 -11.29 -18.67 2.69
CA ILE A 133 -11.79 -19.54 3.76
C ILE A 133 -12.54 -20.70 3.13
N ASN A 134 -12.13 -21.93 3.41
CA ASN A 134 -12.78 -23.15 2.89
C ASN A 134 -12.99 -23.14 1.36
N ASN A 135 -11.96 -22.70 0.63
CA ASN A 135 -11.96 -22.55 -0.83
C ASN A 135 -12.86 -21.43 -1.41
N ASP A 136 -13.46 -20.60 -0.53
CA ASP A 136 -14.27 -19.43 -0.91
C ASP A 136 -13.57 -18.10 -0.60
N VAL A 137 -13.84 -17.10 -1.43
CA VAL A 137 -13.47 -15.70 -1.19
C VAL A 137 -14.53 -15.02 -0.32
N ARG A 138 -14.15 -14.56 0.88
CA ARG A 138 -15.06 -13.94 1.87
C ARG A 138 -14.66 -12.50 2.18
N VAL A 139 -15.64 -11.61 2.35
CA VAL A 139 -15.46 -10.20 2.75
C VAL A 139 -15.95 -10.01 4.18
N GLY A 140 -15.27 -9.15 4.96
CA GLY A 140 -15.72 -8.81 6.31
C GLY A 140 -15.65 -9.96 7.33
N SER A 141 -15.04 -11.08 6.95
CA SER A 141 -14.66 -12.15 7.87
C SER A 141 -13.46 -11.70 8.72
N ASN A 142 -13.33 -12.25 9.93
CA ASN A 142 -12.20 -11.97 10.82
C ASN A 142 -11.70 -13.29 11.44
N VAL A 143 -11.05 -14.12 10.62
CA VAL A 143 -10.36 -15.33 11.07
C VAL A 143 -8.87 -14.97 11.25
N PRO A 144 -8.35 -14.75 12.48
CA PRO A 144 -7.03 -14.14 12.66
C PRO A 144 -5.85 -15.01 12.23
N SER A 145 -6.06 -16.32 12.06
CA SER A 145 -5.06 -17.28 11.57
C SER A 145 -4.92 -17.30 10.04
N LEU A 146 -5.75 -16.56 9.31
CA LEU A 146 -5.74 -16.54 7.84
C LEU A 146 -5.34 -15.15 7.32
N PRO A 147 -4.59 -15.07 6.21
CA PRO A 147 -4.16 -13.80 5.64
C PRO A 147 -5.36 -12.95 5.19
N PHE A 148 -5.25 -11.65 5.43
CA PHE A 148 -6.14 -10.65 4.84
C PHE A 148 -5.55 -10.13 3.55
N PHE A 149 -6.37 -10.01 2.52
CA PHE A 149 -5.99 -9.49 1.22
C PHE A 149 -6.74 -8.18 0.97
N PRO A 150 -6.05 -7.03 0.89
CA PRO A 150 -6.71 -5.75 0.68
C PRO A 150 -6.97 -5.56 -0.82
N TYR A 151 -8.22 -5.27 -1.19
CA TYR A 151 -8.52 -4.63 -2.47
C TYR A 151 -8.53 -3.12 -2.23
N VAL A 152 -7.62 -2.41 -2.89
CA VAL A 152 -7.51 -0.95 -2.81
C VAL A 152 -8.15 -0.39 -4.07
N THR A 153 -9.31 0.24 -3.91
CA THR A 153 -10.09 0.82 -5.00
C THR A 153 -10.01 2.32 -4.94
N VAL A 154 -9.82 3.00 -6.07
CA VAL A 154 -10.03 4.45 -6.20
C VAL A 154 -11.24 4.69 -7.09
N VAL A 155 -12.19 5.47 -6.60
CA VAL A 155 -13.45 5.80 -7.26
C VAL A 155 -13.47 7.29 -7.58
N SER A 156 -13.42 7.63 -8.86
CA SER A 156 -13.68 8.98 -9.38
C SER A 156 -15.14 9.13 -9.81
N SER A 157 -15.46 10.27 -10.44
CA SER A 157 -16.76 10.54 -11.05
C SER A 157 -17.11 9.60 -12.20
N ASP A 158 -16.14 9.24 -13.05
CA ASP A 158 -16.33 8.47 -14.28
C ASP A 158 -15.70 7.07 -14.26
N ARG A 159 -14.80 6.78 -13.31
CA ARG A 159 -13.98 5.56 -13.29
C ARG A 159 -13.88 4.93 -11.91
N ARG A 160 -13.74 3.60 -11.92
CA ARG A 160 -13.34 2.80 -10.77
C ARG A 160 -12.11 1.98 -11.12
N LEU A 161 -11.00 2.22 -10.42
CA LEU A 161 -9.78 1.42 -10.54
C LEU A 161 -9.62 0.56 -9.29
N ILE A 162 -9.37 -0.74 -9.47
CA ILE A 162 -9.20 -1.70 -8.37
C ILE A 162 -7.82 -2.33 -8.46
N PHE A 163 -6.99 -2.17 -7.44
CA PHE A 163 -5.74 -2.89 -7.24
C PHE A 163 -5.96 -4.09 -6.30
N ARG A 164 -5.34 -5.22 -6.64
CA ARG A 164 -5.42 -6.49 -5.88
C ARG A 164 -4.01 -6.99 -5.58
N PRO A 165 -3.30 -6.38 -4.60
CA PRO A 165 -1.99 -6.83 -4.17
C PRO A 165 -2.05 -8.13 -3.33
N GLY A 166 -0.91 -8.54 -2.78
CA GLY A 166 -0.75 -9.70 -1.90
C GLY A 166 -1.22 -9.45 -0.45
N ALA A 167 -0.85 -10.34 0.47
CA ALA A 167 -1.39 -10.32 1.84
C ALA A 167 -0.97 -9.08 2.65
N LEU A 168 -1.91 -8.51 3.40
CA LEU A 168 -1.69 -7.37 4.29
C LEU A 168 -0.70 -7.74 5.41
N GLY A 169 0.30 -6.90 5.64
CA GLY A 169 1.33 -7.08 6.66
C GLY A 169 2.47 -8.04 6.28
N ALA A 170 2.29 -8.89 5.27
CA ALA A 170 3.32 -9.78 4.74
C ALA A 170 3.88 -9.29 3.40
N ASP A 171 2.98 -9.00 2.45
CA ASP A 171 3.33 -8.56 1.09
C ASP A 171 2.93 -7.10 0.82
N THR A 172 1.89 -6.61 1.51
CA THR A 172 1.29 -5.30 1.29
C THR A 172 1.19 -4.49 2.57
N GLU A 173 1.54 -3.21 2.51
CA GLU A 173 1.32 -2.21 3.55
C GLU A 173 0.44 -1.09 2.99
N LEU A 174 -0.67 -0.78 3.67
CA LEU A 174 -1.56 0.31 3.26
C LEU A 174 -1.02 1.67 3.74
N LEU A 175 -0.99 2.64 2.83
CA LEU A 175 -0.58 4.03 3.12
C LEU A 175 -1.78 4.99 3.14
N VAL A 176 -2.98 4.48 2.82
CA VAL A 176 -4.28 5.17 2.89
C VAL A 176 -5.24 4.47 3.83
N ARG A 177 -6.33 5.17 4.16
CA ARG A 177 -7.47 4.64 4.91
C ARG A 177 -8.68 4.50 3.99
N ASP A 178 -9.65 3.68 4.42
CA ASP A 178 -10.97 3.64 3.78
C ASP A 178 -11.68 5.00 3.84
N ALA A 179 -12.46 5.32 2.82
CA ALA A 179 -13.14 6.60 2.59
C ALA A 179 -12.21 7.84 2.49
N GLN A 180 -10.89 7.67 2.40
CA GLN A 180 -9.95 8.77 2.22
C GLN A 180 -10.08 9.39 0.81
N GLN A 181 -10.14 10.72 0.72
CA GLN A 181 -9.93 11.43 -0.55
C GLN A 181 -8.44 11.46 -0.91
N VAL A 182 -8.13 11.21 -2.18
CA VAL A 182 -6.77 11.22 -2.72
C VAL A 182 -6.71 12.01 -4.03
N ASP A 183 -5.66 12.81 -4.16
CA ASP A 183 -5.28 13.46 -5.42
C ASP A 183 -4.38 12.53 -6.26
N VAL A 184 -4.22 12.86 -7.54
CA VAL A 184 -3.25 12.18 -8.42
C VAL A 184 -1.83 12.25 -7.81
N GLY A 185 -1.16 11.11 -7.75
CA GLY A 185 0.17 10.97 -7.15
C GLY A 185 0.19 10.64 -5.66
N ALA A 186 -0.95 10.63 -4.96
CA ALA A 186 -1.01 10.24 -3.55
C ALA A 186 -0.60 8.77 -3.34
N PRO A 187 0.23 8.43 -2.33
CA PRO A 187 0.65 7.04 -2.10
C PRO A 187 -0.50 6.19 -1.55
N LEU A 188 -0.86 5.10 -2.24
CA LEU A 188 -1.95 4.19 -1.87
C LEU A 188 -1.46 3.05 -0.97
N PHE A 189 -0.46 2.31 -1.43
CA PHE A 189 0.11 1.17 -0.72
C PHE A 189 1.55 0.92 -1.14
N ARG A 190 2.28 0.17 -0.33
CA ARG A 190 3.64 -0.30 -0.60
C ARG A 190 3.65 -1.83 -0.66
N THR A 191 4.31 -2.41 -1.65
CA THR A 191 4.70 -3.82 -1.59
C THR A 191 5.89 -3.96 -0.65
N ILE A 192 5.78 -4.82 0.37
CA ILE A 192 6.80 -5.04 1.41
C ILE A 192 7.39 -6.45 1.36
N GLY A 193 6.70 -7.39 0.73
CA GLY A 193 7.13 -8.78 0.56
C GLY A 193 7.08 -9.23 -0.92
N PRO A 194 7.66 -10.40 -1.23
CA PRO A 194 7.72 -10.94 -2.59
C PRO A 194 6.46 -11.71 -3.02
N GLY A 195 5.46 -11.85 -2.13
CA GLY A 195 4.27 -12.64 -2.40
C GLY A 195 3.42 -12.08 -3.53
N ARG A 196 2.63 -12.98 -4.12
CA ARG A 196 1.85 -12.72 -5.32
C ARG A 196 0.54 -12.03 -4.99
N SER A 197 -0.09 -11.46 -6.01
CA SER A 197 -1.45 -10.93 -5.94
C SER A 197 -2.40 -11.92 -5.28
N SER A 198 -3.34 -11.42 -4.50
CA SER A 198 -4.53 -12.15 -4.04
C SER A 198 -5.26 -12.93 -5.14
N TRP A 199 -5.18 -12.47 -6.40
CA TRP A 199 -5.72 -13.19 -7.56
C TRP A 199 -5.08 -14.58 -7.75
N ALA A 200 -3.82 -14.75 -7.36
CA ALA A 200 -3.11 -16.03 -7.38
C ALA A 200 -3.61 -17.01 -6.30
N THR A 201 -4.08 -16.49 -5.16
CA THR A 201 -4.70 -17.31 -4.11
C THR A 201 -6.14 -17.65 -4.45
N PHE A 202 -6.88 -16.73 -5.07
CA PHE A 202 -8.33 -16.83 -5.22
C PHE A 202 -8.80 -17.50 -6.51
N TYR A 203 -8.06 -17.35 -7.62
CA TYR A 203 -8.56 -17.67 -8.96
C TYR A 203 -7.55 -18.38 -9.86
N ASP A 204 -6.30 -17.91 -9.93
CA ASP A 204 -5.30 -18.43 -10.88
C ASP A 204 -3.92 -18.57 -10.24
N PRO A 205 -3.58 -19.74 -9.66
CA PRO A 205 -2.32 -19.95 -8.96
C PRO A 205 -1.08 -19.96 -9.86
N THR A 206 -1.23 -19.78 -11.17
CA THR A 206 -0.13 -19.79 -12.14
C THR A 206 0.47 -18.40 -12.42
N ILE A 207 -0.26 -17.31 -12.13
CA ILE A 207 0.22 -15.95 -12.44
C ILE A 207 1.51 -15.58 -11.67
N PRO A 208 2.44 -14.79 -12.25
CA PRO A 208 3.64 -14.32 -11.56
C PRO A 208 3.44 -12.99 -10.80
N PHE A 209 2.35 -12.26 -11.09
CA PHE A 209 2.16 -10.86 -10.70
C PHE A 209 2.02 -10.64 -9.19
N GLN A 210 2.66 -9.59 -8.66
CA GLN A 210 2.48 -9.10 -7.29
C GLN A 210 1.18 -8.32 -7.12
N VAL A 211 0.69 -7.66 -8.18
CA VAL A 211 -0.59 -6.94 -8.18
C VAL A 211 -1.37 -7.24 -9.47
N VAL A 212 -2.69 -7.44 -9.34
CA VAL A 212 -3.61 -7.47 -10.49
C VAL A 212 -4.54 -6.26 -10.42
N ALA A 213 -4.55 -5.44 -11.47
CA ALA A 213 -5.37 -4.23 -11.56
C ALA A 213 -6.47 -4.33 -12.63
N SER A 214 -7.59 -3.64 -12.43
CA SER A 214 -8.67 -3.52 -13.42
C SER A 214 -9.32 -2.13 -13.39
N LEU A 215 -9.61 -1.57 -14.55
CA LEU A 215 -10.28 -0.28 -14.71
C LEU A 215 -11.70 -0.46 -15.25
N GLN A 216 -12.67 0.28 -14.71
CA GLN A 216 -14.08 0.27 -15.12
C GLN A 216 -14.58 1.70 -15.36
N ILE A 217 -15.48 1.88 -16.34
CA ILE A 217 -16.24 3.12 -16.55
C ILE A 217 -17.55 3.08 -15.78
N LEU A 218 -17.81 4.12 -14.99
CA LEU A 218 -19.04 4.36 -14.27
C LEU A 218 -20.03 5.21 -15.12
N PRO A 219 -21.36 5.06 -14.93
CA PRO A 219 -22.03 4.02 -14.15
C PRO A 219 -22.09 2.66 -14.87
N SER A 220 -21.63 2.59 -16.13
CA SER A 220 -21.83 1.43 -17.02
C SER A 220 -21.29 0.09 -16.51
N GLY A 221 -20.29 0.11 -15.62
CA GLY A 221 -19.55 -1.07 -15.18
C GLY A 221 -18.67 -1.70 -16.27
N ARG A 222 -18.59 -1.10 -17.47
CA ARG A 222 -17.81 -1.61 -18.59
C ARG A 222 -16.33 -1.57 -18.22
N GLU A 223 -15.67 -2.73 -18.30
CA GLU A 223 -14.22 -2.78 -18.15
C GLU A 223 -13.52 -2.10 -19.32
N LEU A 224 -12.45 -1.40 -18.99
CA LEU A 224 -11.46 -0.92 -19.93
C LEU A 224 -10.25 -1.84 -19.89
N ASP A 225 -9.50 -1.87 -20.99
CA ASP A 225 -8.13 -2.37 -20.94
C ASP A 225 -7.29 -1.39 -20.09
N PRO A 226 -6.76 -1.83 -18.93
CA PRO A 226 -5.99 -0.95 -18.05
C PRO A 226 -4.64 -0.53 -18.65
N LEU A 227 -4.20 -1.13 -19.76
CA LEU A 227 -3.01 -0.71 -20.51
C LEU A 227 -3.29 0.29 -21.63
N ILE A 228 -4.54 0.39 -22.11
CA ILE A 228 -4.87 1.40 -23.13
C ILE A 228 -4.91 2.82 -22.51
N GLY A 229 -5.00 2.92 -21.19
CA GLY A 229 -4.67 4.14 -20.43
C GLY A 229 -3.17 4.48 -20.37
N TYR A 230 -2.28 3.66 -20.98
CA TYR A 230 -0.82 3.76 -20.90
C TYR A 230 -0.13 3.83 -22.29
N LEU A 231 -0.87 3.64 -23.39
CA LEU A 231 -0.32 3.52 -24.76
C LEU A 231 -0.94 4.49 -25.78
N ALA A 232 -1.41 5.65 -25.33
CA ALA A 232 -1.91 6.72 -26.18
C ALA A 232 -1.10 8.01 -25.97
N ASP A 233 0.15 7.98 -26.44
CA ASP A 233 1.05 9.12 -26.72
C ASP A 233 1.66 8.88 -28.13
#